data_AF-A0A511SYJ7-F1
#
_entry.id   AF-A0A511SYJ7-F1
#
_cell.length_a   1.000
_cell.length_b   1.000
_cell.length_c   1.000
_cell.angle_alpha   90.00
_cell.angle_beta   90.00
_cell.angle_gamma   90.00
#
_symmetry.space_group_name_H-M   'P 1'
#
loop_
_entity.id
_entity.type
_entity.pdbx_description
1 polymer ?
#
loop_
_entity_poly.entity_id
_entity_poly.type
_entity_poly.pdbx_seq_one_letter_code
_entity_poly.pdbx_strand_id
1 'polypeptide(L)'
;MESTRAPHERPETLTEGRQGQQTGARPTSPLAVPPSFGAGEQVESVVSPKGRFRIHFSRVGLNAVPAGDADGSGVPDAVEVVGRAYERVADFYVSLGFVLPGSDAAVADNGGDGLFDVYLVDFAGVADGAFRLDDCETESGLRCVGHMLQENDFAGYSYPSYETAVDILASHEFFHAVQSAYRTGMGGVVTEGTAVWASERFDASLDDLEHFSASYLSRTDSSLVQDPTGPAASFSYGSGLFFQYLGERVGDAAILRLWEESVTSPEVRWPVLVDRLLNRDWSLSFDAAFTEFSTWNLSTGARANASQGYARGGGYEGLKPAAKTLPYQEEGVRLTTASARYFEVPGGSERVWARYTPRDVANSSQQHLLVAAVTDTAVLRVTRVDGPGTLTANVTATDASRVIIAVVDGRHEGTGRYGTLCLTGETSGAPCVEVTPEPEPEPEPEVPVTPDDDDDGGCAAAPGALGWAALVLVGLGRRRRS
;
A
#
# COMPACT_ATOMS: atom_id res chain seq x y z
N MET A 1 -24.17 10.54 31.96
CA MET A 1 -23.31 9.40 32.33
C MET A 1 -23.28 8.52 31.09
N GLU A 2 -22.28 8.71 30.24
CA GLU A 2 -22.04 7.81 29.11
C GLU A 2 -21.76 6.43 29.70
N SER A 3 -22.71 5.53 29.47
CA SER A 3 -22.51 4.10 29.70
C SER A 3 -21.49 3.65 28.67
N THR A 4 -20.22 3.51 29.08
CA THR A 4 -19.19 2.82 28.29
C THR A 4 -19.74 1.44 27.91
N ARG A 5 -20.16 1.28 26.66
CA ARG A 5 -20.59 0.00 26.08
C ARG A 5 -19.44 -0.99 26.24
N ALA A 6 -19.75 -2.22 26.63
CA ALA A 6 -18.73 -3.26 26.76
C ALA A 6 -18.02 -3.45 25.41
N PRO A 7 -16.68 -3.58 25.38
CA PRO A 7 -15.94 -3.68 24.13
C PRO A 7 -16.38 -4.93 23.36
N HIS A 8 -16.86 -4.70 22.13
CA HIS A 8 -16.82 -5.59 20.96
C HIS A 8 -16.50 -7.06 21.30
N GLU A 9 -17.54 -7.87 21.51
CA GLU A 9 -17.34 -9.31 21.69
C GLU A 9 -16.96 -9.93 20.35
N ARG A 10 -15.72 -10.43 20.24
CA ARG A 10 -15.23 -11.11 19.02
C ARG A 10 -15.94 -12.45 18.82
N PRO A 11 -16.76 -12.63 17.77
CA PRO A 11 -17.29 -13.94 17.41
C PRO A 11 -16.15 -14.87 16.96
N GLU A 12 -16.24 -16.16 17.30
CA GLU A 12 -15.23 -17.16 16.92
C GLU A 12 -15.05 -17.32 15.40
N THR A 13 -16.01 -16.80 14.60
CA THR A 13 -16.03 -16.87 13.13
C THR A 13 -15.61 -15.58 12.43
N LEU A 14 -15.33 -14.48 13.14
CA LEU A 14 -14.74 -13.27 12.55
C LEU A 14 -13.25 -13.53 12.27
N THR A 15 -12.99 -14.20 11.15
CA THR A 15 -11.67 -14.23 10.52
C THR A 15 -11.25 -12.82 10.13
N GLU A 16 -9.94 -12.53 10.21
CA GLU A 16 -9.32 -11.33 9.66
C GLU A 16 -9.77 -11.15 8.20
N GLY A 17 -10.74 -10.26 7.99
CA GLY A 17 -11.29 -9.97 6.67
C GLY A 17 -10.24 -9.24 5.84
N ARG A 18 -9.58 -9.99 4.97
CA ARG A 18 -8.55 -9.49 4.06
C ARG A 18 -9.18 -8.75 2.87
N GLN A 19 -8.69 -7.53 2.66
CA GLN A 19 -8.39 -6.80 1.41
C GLN A 19 -9.31 -6.99 0.18
N GLY A 20 -9.71 -5.86 -0.38
CA GLY A 20 -10.23 -5.73 -1.73
C GLY A 20 -11.67 -6.21 -1.93
N GLN A 21 -12.02 -6.36 -3.20
CA GLN A 21 -13.35 -6.78 -3.64
C GLN A 21 -13.56 -8.27 -3.36
N GLN A 22 -14.39 -8.59 -2.38
CA GLN A 22 -14.70 -9.97 -1.98
C GLN A 22 -16.17 -10.29 -2.27
N THR A 23 -16.50 -11.52 -2.65
CA THR A 23 -17.91 -11.93 -2.71
C THR A 23 -18.45 -12.18 -1.30
N GLY A 24 -19.74 -11.93 -1.08
CA GLY A 24 -20.37 -12.18 0.21
C GLY A 24 -21.88 -11.99 0.15
N ALA A 25 -22.62 -12.76 0.94
CA ALA A 25 -24.05 -12.51 1.12
C ALA A 25 -24.24 -11.24 1.97
N ARG A 26 -25.29 -10.48 1.66
CA ARG A 26 -25.63 -9.25 2.37
C ARG A 26 -25.86 -9.47 3.85
N PRO A 27 -25.47 -8.53 4.74
CA PRO A 27 -25.61 -8.67 6.20
C PRO A 27 -27.01 -9.02 6.72
N THR A 28 -28.06 -8.74 5.97
CA THR A 28 -29.46 -9.08 6.30
C THR A 28 -29.86 -10.50 5.89
N SER A 29 -29.03 -11.17 5.09
CA SER A 29 -29.26 -12.51 4.60
C SER A 29 -28.99 -13.55 5.69
N PRO A 30 -29.80 -14.62 5.80
CA PRO A 30 -29.50 -15.74 6.70
C PRO A 30 -28.23 -16.51 6.31
N LEU A 31 -27.69 -16.27 5.11
CA LEU A 31 -26.44 -16.85 4.61
C LEU A 31 -25.22 -15.96 4.87
N ALA A 32 -25.41 -14.77 5.45
CA ALA A 32 -24.34 -13.84 5.75
C ALA A 32 -23.35 -14.43 6.76
N VAL A 33 -22.07 -14.31 6.45
CA VAL A 33 -21.00 -14.54 7.44
C VAL A 33 -20.71 -13.24 8.17
N PRO A 34 -20.37 -13.26 9.47
CA PRO A 34 -20.02 -12.06 10.20
C PRO A 34 -18.90 -11.24 9.51
N PRO A 35 -18.95 -9.89 9.58
CA PRO A 35 -19.94 -9.11 10.32
C PRO A 35 -21.31 -9.07 9.63
N SER A 36 -22.37 -9.30 10.40
CA SER A 36 -23.76 -9.41 9.93
C SER A 36 -24.77 -9.08 11.03
N PHE A 37 -26.03 -8.84 10.67
CA PHE A 37 -27.09 -8.66 11.65
C PHE A 37 -27.50 -9.99 12.28
N GLY A 38 -27.86 -9.97 13.56
CA GLY A 38 -28.35 -11.15 14.25
C GLY A 38 -29.68 -11.65 13.67
N ALA A 39 -29.93 -12.97 13.70
CA ALA A 39 -31.13 -13.60 13.11
C ALA A 39 -32.50 -13.14 13.68
N GLY A 40 -32.51 -12.35 14.75
CA GLY A 40 -33.70 -11.70 15.31
C GLY A 40 -33.52 -10.20 15.57
N GLU A 41 -32.45 -9.62 15.05
CA GLU A 41 -32.16 -8.20 15.16
C GLU A 41 -33.08 -7.42 14.23
N GLN A 42 -33.71 -6.36 14.74
CA GLN A 42 -34.54 -5.50 13.91
C GLN A 42 -33.64 -4.55 13.13
N VAL A 43 -33.64 -4.70 11.81
CA VAL A 43 -32.91 -3.85 10.88
C VAL A 43 -33.86 -2.80 10.32
N GLU A 44 -33.51 -1.53 10.53
CA GLU A 44 -34.14 -0.36 9.93
C GLU A 44 -33.33 0.10 8.73
N SER A 45 -33.93 0.88 7.84
CA SER A 45 -33.17 1.56 6.78
C SER A 45 -33.74 2.93 6.42
N VAL A 46 -32.87 3.80 5.93
CA VAL A 46 -33.21 5.13 5.41
C VAL A 46 -32.56 5.35 4.06
N VAL A 47 -33.25 6.06 3.17
CA VAL A 47 -32.70 6.47 1.87
C VAL A 47 -31.92 7.77 2.04
N SER A 48 -30.73 7.85 1.47
CA SER A 48 -29.89 9.04 1.51
C SER A 48 -30.56 10.24 0.84
N PRO A 49 -30.16 11.49 1.17
CA PRO A 49 -30.88 12.68 0.71
C PRO A 49 -31.03 12.85 -0.81
N LYS A 50 -30.13 12.29 -1.63
CA LYS A 50 -30.25 12.33 -3.10
C LYS A 50 -30.74 11.02 -3.71
N GLY A 51 -31.10 10.04 -2.88
CA GLY A 51 -31.68 8.78 -3.32
C GLY A 51 -30.72 7.86 -4.07
N ARG A 52 -29.41 7.97 -3.83
CA ARG A 52 -28.42 7.03 -4.40
C ARG A 52 -28.13 5.83 -3.50
N PHE A 53 -28.31 6.00 -2.19
CA PHE A 53 -27.93 5.01 -1.19
C PHE A 53 -29.08 4.65 -0.28
N ARG A 54 -29.09 3.40 0.17
CA ARG A 54 -29.93 2.93 1.27
C ARG A 54 -29.02 2.50 2.43
N ILE A 55 -29.20 3.14 3.58
CA ILE A 55 -28.39 2.89 4.77
C ILE A 55 -29.19 1.98 5.70
N HIS A 56 -28.68 0.76 5.95
CA HIS A 56 -29.26 -0.23 6.86
C HIS A 56 -28.56 -0.17 8.20
N PHE A 57 -29.33 -0.17 9.28
CA PHE A 57 -28.81 -0.05 10.64
C PHE A 57 -29.70 -0.76 11.65
N SER A 58 -29.16 -0.97 12.84
CA SER A 58 -29.91 -1.47 14.00
C SER A 58 -29.83 -0.46 15.15
N ARG A 59 -30.82 -0.51 16.05
CA ARG A 59 -30.82 0.26 17.31
C ARG A 59 -30.54 -0.60 18.54
N VAL A 60 -30.36 -1.90 18.36
CA VAL A 60 -30.24 -2.88 19.43
C VAL A 60 -29.10 -3.86 19.13
N GLY A 61 -28.70 -4.67 20.10
CA GLY A 61 -27.68 -5.70 19.88
C GLY A 61 -26.28 -5.11 19.70
N LEU A 62 -25.41 -5.84 18.99
CA LEU A 62 -24.02 -5.46 18.73
C LEU A 62 -23.90 -4.43 17.60
N ASN A 63 -24.75 -4.52 16.56
CA ASN A 63 -24.74 -3.59 15.43
C ASN A 63 -25.47 -2.26 15.72
N ALA A 64 -25.87 -1.99 16.97
CA ALA A 64 -26.58 -0.77 17.33
C ALA A 64 -25.75 0.48 17.03
N VAL A 65 -26.27 1.39 16.21
CA VAL A 65 -25.67 2.70 15.94
C VAL A 65 -25.85 3.65 17.13
N PRO A 66 -25.07 4.76 17.22
CA PRO A 66 -25.30 5.79 18.22
C PRO A 66 -26.74 6.33 18.15
N ALA A 67 -27.47 6.31 19.27
CA ALA A 67 -28.91 6.55 19.30
C ALA A 67 -29.33 8.05 19.29
N GLY A 68 -28.38 8.97 19.16
CA GLY A 68 -28.67 10.41 19.12
C GLY A 68 -29.52 10.77 17.91
N ASP A 69 -30.54 11.59 18.12
CA ASP A 69 -31.45 12.15 17.11
C ASP A 69 -31.81 13.56 17.60
N ALA A 70 -30.91 14.51 17.35
CA ALA A 70 -31.00 15.84 17.93
C ALA A 70 -32.13 16.68 17.32
N ASP A 71 -32.51 16.41 16.08
CA ASP A 71 -33.54 17.15 15.35
C ASP A 71 -34.93 16.50 15.40
N GLY A 72 -35.03 15.28 15.94
CA GLY A 72 -36.28 14.56 16.12
C GLY A 72 -36.86 14.03 14.81
N SER A 73 -36.02 13.79 13.80
CA SER A 73 -36.41 13.22 12.51
C SER A 73 -36.91 11.78 12.63
N GLY A 74 -36.58 11.10 13.73
CA GLY A 74 -36.80 9.67 13.93
C GLY A 74 -35.67 8.80 13.37
N VAL A 75 -34.65 9.39 12.76
CA VAL A 75 -33.46 8.69 12.23
C VAL A 75 -32.26 9.11 13.10
N PRO A 76 -31.39 8.17 13.55
CA PRO A 76 -30.23 8.59 14.31
C PRO A 76 -29.29 9.48 13.49
N ASP A 77 -28.79 10.56 14.10
CA ASP A 77 -27.89 11.54 13.47
C ASP A 77 -26.68 10.86 12.81
N ALA A 78 -26.16 9.80 13.44
CA ALA A 78 -25.05 8.99 12.92
C ALA A 78 -25.38 8.35 11.55
N VAL A 79 -26.60 7.82 11.38
CA VAL A 79 -27.04 7.20 10.12
C VAL A 79 -27.17 8.27 9.04
N GLU A 80 -27.66 9.46 9.39
CA GLU A 80 -27.74 10.56 8.45
C GLU A 80 -26.36 11.09 8.03
N VAL A 81 -25.39 11.11 8.95
CA VAL A 81 -23.99 11.45 8.64
C VAL A 81 -23.44 10.50 7.58
N VAL A 82 -23.64 9.19 7.75
CA VAL A 82 -23.26 8.19 6.74
C VAL A 82 -23.93 8.48 5.40
N GLY A 83 -25.25 8.63 5.39
CA GLY A 83 -26.00 8.92 4.16
C GLY A 83 -25.52 10.19 3.45
N ARG A 84 -25.20 11.26 4.19
CA ARG A 84 -24.65 12.51 3.61
C ARG A 84 -23.22 12.36 3.11
N ALA A 85 -22.37 11.59 3.80
CA ALA A 85 -20.98 11.37 3.41
C ALA A 85 -20.87 10.62 2.08
N TYR A 86 -21.58 9.49 1.95
CA TYR A 86 -21.63 8.72 0.70
C TYR A 86 -22.13 9.55 -0.49
N GLU A 87 -23.09 10.45 -0.27
CA GLU A 87 -23.56 11.36 -1.31
C GLU A 87 -22.49 12.36 -1.76
N ARG A 88 -21.71 12.92 -0.81
CA ARG A 88 -20.58 13.82 -1.12
C ARG A 88 -19.48 13.09 -1.89
N VAL A 89 -19.11 11.89 -1.45
CA VAL A 89 -18.08 11.06 -2.09
C VAL A 89 -18.52 10.66 -3.51
N ALA A 90 -19.79 10.27 -3.69
CA ALA A 90 -20.32 9.95 -5.01
C ALA A 90 -20.26 11.14 -5.98
N ASP A 91 -20.64 12.33 -5.52
CA ASP A 91 -20.51 13.54 -6.34
C ASP A 91 -19.05 13.84 -6.68
N PHE A 92 -18.14 13.62 -5.73
CA PHE A 92 -16.71 13.80 -5.95
C PHE A 92 -16.18 12.87 -7.04
N TYR A 93 -16.49 11.57 -6.99
CA TYR A 93 -16.06 10.63 -8.04
C TYR A 93 -16.67 10.95 -9.40
N VAL A 94 -17.94 11.37 -9.46
CA VAL A 94 -18.55 11.86 -10.70
C VAL A 94 -17.82 13.11 -11.21
N SER A 95 -17.39 14.01 -10.33
CA SER A 95 -16.65 15.22 -10.72
C SER A 95 -15.27 14.93 -11.31
N LEU A 96 -14.65 13.80 -10.92
CA LEU A 96 -13.41 13.29 -11.51
C LEU A 96 -13.64 12.51 -12.81
N GLY A 97 -14.90 12.27 -13.20
CA GLY A 97 -15.28 11.56 -14.41
C GLY A 97 -15.48 10.05 -14.24
N PHE A 98 -15.41 9.53 -13.01
CA PHE A 98 -15.69 8.12 -12.77
C PHE A 98 -17.17 7.79 -12.97
N VAL A 99 -17.41 6.58 -13.45
CA VAL A 99 -18.73 5.96 -13.49
C VAL A 99 -18.99 5.33 -12.12
N LEU A 100 -20.11 5.70 -11.50
CA LEU A 100 -20.55 5.08 -10.25
C LEU A 100 -21.05 3.64 -10.50
N PRO A 101 -21.09 2.79 -9.45
CA PRO A 101 -21.77 1.49 -9.52
C PRO A 101 -23.17 1.60 -10.11
N GLY A 102 -23.54 0.63 -10.94
CA GLY A 102 -24.90 0.50 -11.46
C GLY A 102 -25.90 0.15 -10.37
N SER A 103 -27.19 0.19 -10.72
CA SER A 103 -28.24 -0.32 -9.84
C SER A 103 -28.08 -1.83 -9.64
N ASP A 104 -28.32 -2.28 -8.42
CA ASP A 104 -28.35 -3.69 -8.03
C ASP A 104 -29.76 -4.29 -8.14
N ALA A 105 -30.70 -3.64 -8.85
CA ALA A 105 -32.07 -4.13 -9.04
C ALA A 105 -32.18 -5.55 -9.64
N ALA A 106 -31.13 -6.01 -10.34
CA ALA A 106 -31.05 -7.35 -10.89
C ALA A 106 -30.52 -8.41 -9.90
N VAL A 107 -29.94 -7.98 -8.77
CA VAL A 107 -29.49 -8.87 -7.69
C VAL A 107 -30.71 -9.42 -6.97
N ALA A 108 -30.72 -10.73 -6.70
CA ALA A 108 -31.89 -11.39 -6.12
C ALA A 108 -32.23 -10.92 -4.70
N ASP A 109 -31.21 -10.61 -3.90
CA ASP A 109 -31.29 -9.96 -2.60
C ASP A 109 -30.62 -8.59 -2.73
N ASN A 110 -31.39 -7.55 -3.05
CA ASN A 110 -30.89 -6.21 -3.42
C ASN A 110 -31.26 -5.13 -2.39
N GLY A 111 -31.49 -5.50 -1.13
CA GLY A 111 -31.89 -4.51 -0.11
C GLY A 111 -33.31 -3.94 -0.27
N GLY A 112 -34.01 -4.29 -1.36
CA GLY A 112 -35.45 -4.11 -1.55
C GLY A 112 -35.87 -3.07 -2.60
N ASP A 113 -34.96 -2.24 -3.11
CA ASP A 113 -35.34 -1.11 -3.99
C ASP A 113 -34.36 -0.75 -5.11
N GLY A 114 -33.27 -1.51 -5.28
CA GLY A 114 -32.33 -1.29 -6.38
C GLY A 114 -31.34 -0.13 -6.15
N LEU A 115 -31.34 0.46 -4.94
CA LEU A 115 -30.38 1.49 -4.53
C LEU A 115 -29.11 0.84 -4.00
N PHE A 116 -27.99 1.56 -4.03
CA PHE A 116 -26.75 1.03 -3.50
C PHE A 116 -26.80 0.93 -1.96
N ASP A 117 -26.65 -0.28 -1.43
CA ASP A 117 -26.80 -0.53 0.00
C ASP A 117 -25.50 -0.33 0.81
N VAL A 118 -25.64 0.33 1.95
CA VAL A 118 -24.61 0.49 2.99
C VAL A 118 -25.15 -0.11 4.28
N TYR A 119 -24.48 -1.12 4.81
CA TYR A 119 -24.86 -1.82 6.02
C TYR A 119 -23.94 -1.41 7.18
N LEU A 120 -24.54 -0.86 8.23
CA LEU A 120 -23.83 -0.49 9.46
C LEU A 120 -23.81 -1.69 10.42
N VAL A 121 -22.64 -2.29 10.58
CA VAL A 121 -22.43 -3.54 11.34
C VAL A 121 -21.21 -3.45 12.24
N ASP A 122 -21.17 -4.26 13.29
CA ASP A 122 -20.07 -4.33 14.25
C ASP A 122 -18.97 -5.25 13.71
N PHE A 123 -17.81 -4.67 13.40
CA PHE A 123 -16.61 -5.39 12.98
C PHE A 123 -15.76 -5.88 14.15
N ALA A 124 -16.20 -5.67 15.38
CA ALA A 124 -15.58 -6.16 16.60
C ALA A 124 -14.08 -5.79 16.76
N GLY A 125 -13.66 -4.64 16.22
CA GLY A 125 -12.28 -4.15 16.30
C GLY A 125 -11.28 -4.87 15.39
N VAL A 126 -11.71 -5.65 14.39
CA VAL A 126 -10.79 -6.37 13.47
C VAL A 126 -10.63 -5.72 12.09
N ALA A 127 -11.64 -4.98 11.63
CA ALA A 127 -11.61 -4.09 10.46
C ALA A 127 -12.67 -3.01 10.69
N ASP A 128 -12.89 -2.09 9.75
CA ASP A 128 -13.82 -0.96 9.92
C ASP A 128 -14.71 -0.71 8.69
N GLY A 129 -14.42 -1.39 7.58
CA GLY A 129 -15.25 -1.38 6.39
C GLY A 129 -14.89 -2.52 5.44
N ALA A 130 -15.78 -2.76 4.48
CA ALA A 130 -15.54 -3.63 3.35
C ALA A 130 -16.55 -3.39 2.24
N PHE A 131 -16.08 -3.38 0.99
CA PHE A 131 -16.92 -3.59 -0.18
C PHE A 131 -17.10 -5.09 -0.50
N ARG A 132 -18.34 -5.51 -0.79
CA ARG A 132 -18.67 -6.89 -1.18
C ARG A 132 -19.34 -6.95 -2.55
N LEU A 133 -18.84 -7.82 -3.42
CA LEU A 133 -19.39 -8.11 -4.74
C LEU A 133 -20.63 -9.00 -4.61
N ASP A 134 -21.71 -8.59 -5.29
CA ASP A 134 -22.96 -9.35 -5.40
C ASP A 134 -23.04 -10.09 -6.74
N ASP A 135 -22.85 -9.37 -7.85
CA ASP A 135 -22.97 -9.91 -9.19
C ASP A 135 -22.17 -9.09 -10.23
N CYS A 136 -21.93 -9.68 -11.40
CA CYS A 136 -21.23 -9.05 -12.53
C CYS A 136 -22.01 -9.25 -13.83
N GLU A 137 -21.81 -8.37 -14.82
CA GLU A 137 -22.40 -8.56 -16.15
C GLU A 137 -22.01 -9.94 -16.71
N THR A 138 -23.01 -10.78 -17.00
CA THR A 138 -22.78 -12.21 -17.30
C THR A 138 -21.91 -12.45 -18.54
N GLU A 139 -22.03 -11.60 -19.57
CA GLU A 139 -21.31 -11.78 -20.84
C GLU A 139 -19.85 -11.35 -20.76
N SER A 140 -19.56 -10.26 -20.04
CA SER A 140 -18.22 -9.68 -19.96
C SER A 140 -17.45 -10.14 -18.72
N GLY A 141 -18.15 -10.52 -17.64
CA GLY A 141 -17.59 -10.67 -16.31
C GLY A 141 -17.04 -9.36 -15.72
N LEU A 142 -17.37 -8.22 -16.36
CA LEU A 142 -16.97 -6.88 -15.98
C LEU A 142 -18.17 -6.12 -15.40
N ARG A 143 -17.94 -4.89 -14.94
CA ARG A 143 -18.99 -4.00 -14.41
C ARG A 143 -19.85 -4.68 -13.34
N CYS A 144 -19.20 -5.03 -12.25
CA CYS A 144 -19.85 -5.67 -11.12
C CYS A 144 -20.52 -4.65 -10.20
N VAL A 145 -21.60 -5.10 -9.57
CA VAL A 145 -22.32 -4.40 -8.51
C VAL A 145 -22.12 -5.13 -7.18
N GLY A 146 -22.43 -4.44 -6.10
CA GLY A 146 -22.19 -4.93 -4.75
C GLY A 146 -22.78 -4.02 -3.70
N HIS A 147 -22.38 -4.25 -2.46
CA HIS A 147 -22.83 -3.49 -1.31
C HIS A 147 -21.68 -3.17 -0.37
N MET A 148 -21.92 -2.21 0.52
CA MET A 148 -20.95 -1.70 1.48
C MET A 148 -21.26 -2.21 2.88
N LEU A 149 -20.22 -2.56 3.62
CA LEU A 149 -20.25 -2.75 5.07
C LEU A 149 -19.37 -1.67 5.69
N GLN A 150 -19.85 -1.07 6.78
CA GLN A 150 -19.10 -0.08 7.54
C GLN A 150 -19.35 -0.28 9.03
N GLU A 151 -18.33 -0.06 9.84
CA GLU A 151 -18.42 -0.06 11.30
C GLU A 151 -19.53 0.88 11.80
N ASN A 152 -20.38 0.37 12.70
CA ASN A 152 -21.63 1.03 13.08
C ASN A 152 -21.43 2.22 14.02
N ASP A 153 -20.44 2.16 14.92
CA ASP A 153 -20.23 3.22 15.93
C ASP A 153 -18.78 3.68 16.11
N PHE A 154 -17.81 2.94 15.54
CA PHE A 154 -16.36 3.18 15.66
C PHE A 154 -15.86 3.24 17.11
N ALA A 155 -16.61 2.70 18.07
CA ALA A 155 -16.17 2.64 19.45
C ALA A 155 -14.89 1.80 19.56
N GLY A 156 -13.89 2.27 20.30
CA GLY A 156 -12.62 1.55 20.45
C GLY A 156 -11.67 1.63 19.24
N TYR A 157 -12.07 2.29 18.14
CA TYR A 157 -11.17 2.65 17.04
C TYR A 157 -10.46 3.97 17.34
N SER A 158 -9.32 4.20 16.68
CA SER A 158 -8.47 5.38 16.91
C SER A 158 -8.71 6.48 15.87
N TYR A 159 -9.98 6.83 15.62
CA TYR A 159 -10.36 7.92 14.73
C TYR A 159 -10.52 9.24 15.49
N PRO A 160 -10.18 10.40 14.89
CA PRO A 160 -10.36 11.71 15.53
C PRO A 160 -11.83 12.06 15.86
N SER A 161 -12.77 11.63 15.01
CA SER A 161 -14.21 11.73 15.23
C SER A 161 -14.96 10.68 14.41
N TYR A 162 -16.25 10.51 14.69
CA TYR A 162 -17.13 9.64 13.90
C TYR A 162 -17.22 10.12 12.44
N GLU A 163 -17.35 11.42 12.22
CA GLU A 163 -17.42 12.02 10.88
C GLU A 163 -16.14 11.77 10.07
N THR A 164 -14.97 11.94 10.67
CA THR A 164 -13.69 11.64 10.01
C THR A 164 -13.59 10.16 9.66
N ALA A 165 -14.01 9.26 10.55
CA ALA A 165 -14.03 7.82 10.27
C ALA A 165 -14.95 7.51 9.08
N VAL A 166 -16.18 8.06 9.10
CA VAL A 166 -17.15 7.89 8.01
C VAL A 166 -16.61 8.45 6.69
N ASP A 167 -15.99 9.63 6.68
CA ASP A 167 -15.46 10.22 5.44
C ASP A 167 -14.26 9.40 4.88
N ILE A 168 -13.39 8.84 5.73
CA ILE A 168 -12.33 7.90 5.31
C ILE A 168 -12.95 6.65 4.68
N LEU A 169 -13.84 5.97 5.40
CA LEU A 169 -14.41 4.70 4.93
C LEU A 169 -15.29 4.89 3.70
N ALA A 170 -16.12 5.94 3.68
CA ALA A 170 -16.95 6.25 2.54
C ALA A 170 -16.10 6.58 1.32
N SER A 171 -15.01 7.34 1.45
CA SER A 171 -14.12 7.62 0.31
C SER A 171 -13.35 6.36 -0.12
N HIS A 172 -12.64 5.68 0.77
CA HIS A 172 -11.83 4.50 0.45
C HIS A 172 -12.68 3.35 -0.09
N GLU A 173 -13.65 2.86 0.70
CA GLU A 173 -14.36 1.63 0.37
C GLU A 173 -15.38 1.82 -0.76
N PHE A 174 -16.04 2.98 -0.84
CA PHE A 174 -16.92 3.23 -2.01
C PHE A 174 -16.11 3.32 -3.30
N PHE A 175 -14.82 3.67 -3.24
CA PHE A 175 -13.98 3.60 -4.42
C PHE A 175 -13.79 2.15 -4.90
N HIS A 176 -13.80 1.14 -4.03
CA HIS A 176 -13.82 -0.27 -4.48
C HIS A 176 -15.08 -0.63 -5.27
N ALA A 177 -16.22 -0.02 -4.93
CA ALA A 177 -17.44 -0.15 -5.72
C ALA A 177 -17.31 0.58 -7.06
N VAL A 178 -16.74 1.79 -7.08
CA VAL A 178 -16.44 2.51 -8.33
C VAL A 178 -15.50 1.67 -9.22
N GLN A 179 -14.45 1.08 -8.66
CA GLN A 179 -13.55 0.16 -9.38
C GLN A 179 -14.31 -1.03 -9.96
N SER A 180 -15.26 -1.61 -9.22
CA SER A 180 -16.04 -2.77 -9.67
C SER A 180 -16.93 -2.43 -10.87
N ALA A 181 -17.37 -1.18 -10.99
CA ALA A 181 -18.11 -0.67 -12.16
C ALA A 181 -17.27 -0.67 -13.45
N TYR A 182 -15.95 -0.80 -13.35
CA TYR A 182 -15.04 -1.02 -14.47
C TYR A 182 -14.65 -2.50 -14.56
N ARG A 183 -13.81 -2.95 -13.64
CA ARG A 183 -13.18 -4.27 -13.67
C ARG A 183 -12.73 -4.69 -12.27
N THR A 184 -12.90 -5.97 -11.99
CA THR A 184 -12.38 -6.60 -10.77
C THR A 184 -11.08 -7.37 -11.03
N GLY A 185 -10.37 -7.74 -9.97
CA GLY A 185 -9.23 -8.67 -10.06
C GLY A 185 -7.98 -8.09 -10.75
N MET A 186 -7.74 -6.78 -10.66
CA MET A 186 -6.53 -6.15 -11.18
C MET A 186 -5.29 -6.33 -10.28
N GLY A 187 -5.47 -6.84 -9.05
CA GLY A 187 -4.42 -7.07 -8.07
C GLY A 187 -4.47 -6.08 -6.91
N GLY A 188 -4.04 -6.54 -5.73
CA GLY A 188 -4.17 -5.82 -4.47
C GLY A 188 -3.46 -4.46 -4.46
N VAL A 189 -2.28 -4.35 -5.09
CA VAL A 189 -1.54 -3.07 -5.13
C VAL A 189 -2.37 -1.98 -5.81
N VAL A 190 -2.93 -2.24 -6.99
CA VAL A 190 -3.67 -1.22 -7.73
C VAL A 190 -5.05 -0.96 -7.14
N THR A 191 -5.74 -1.99 -6.64
CA THR A 191 -7.07 -1.82 -6.03
C THR A 191 -6.98 -1.03 -4.72
N GLU A 192 -6.10 -1.43 -3.80
CA GLU A 192 -5.94 -0.73 -2.51
C GLU A 192 -5.23 0.60 -2.66
N GLY A 193 -4.14 0.63 -3.45
CA GLY A 193 -3.36 1.85 -3.62
C GLY A 193 -4.16 2.99 -4.27
N THR A 194 -5.05 2.68 -5.22
CA THR A 194 -5.93 3.71 -5.78
C THR A 194 -7.12 4.04 -4.88
N ALA A 195 -7.54 3.17 -3.96
CA ALA A 195 -8.55 3.49 -2.95
C ALA A 195 -8.00 4.46 -1.88
N VAL A 196 -6.77 4.25 -1.41
CA VAL A 196 -6.06 5.20 -0.52
C VAL A 196 -5.76 6.51 -1.23
N TRP A 197 -5.43 6.47 -2.54
CA TRP A 197 -5.34 7.70 -3.33
C TRP A 197 -6.68 8.44 -3.37
N ALA A 198 -7.79 7.72 -3.49
CA ALA A 198 -9.11 8.32 -3.62
C ALA A 198 -9.55 9.05 -2.34
N SER A 199 -9.25 8.50 -1.15
CA SER A 199 -9.51 9.16 0.13
C SER A 199 -8.69 10.45 0.29
N GLU A 200 -7.39 10.38 -0.02
CA GLU A 200 -6.47 11.53 -0.03
C GLU A 200 -6.93 12.65 -0.99
N ARG A 201 -7.51 12.29 -2.15
CA ARG A 201 -8.03 13.27 -3.12
C ARG A 201 -9.40 13.82 -2.76
N PHE A 202 -10.22 13.06 -2.06
CA PHE A 202 -11.53 13.53 -1.60
C PHE A 202 -11.36 14.63 -0.55
N ASP A 203 -10.57 14.37 0.50
CA ASP A 203 -10.26 15.35 1.52
C ASP A 203 -8.87 15.07 2.13
N ALA A 204 -7.91 15.94 1.79
CA ALA A 204 -6.54 15.87 2.28
C ALA A 204 -6.44 15.96 3.83
N SER A 205 -7.46 16.44 4.54
CA SER A 205 -7.41 16.49 6.01
C SER A 205 -7.62 15.14 6.70
N LEU A 206 -7.96 14.09 5.94
CA LEU A 206 -8.21 12.74 6.48
C LEU A 206 -6.92 11.97 6.83
N ASP A 207 -5.78 12.38 6.27
CA ASP A 207 -4.45 11.82 6.52
C ASP A 207 -4.32 10.29 6.29
N ASP A 208 -5.18 9.68 5.46
CA ASP A 208 -5.22 8.23 5.26
C ASP A 208 -3.92 7.71 4.62
N LEU A 209 -3.44 8.37 3.56
CA LEU A 209 -2.18 8.03 2.92
C LEU A 209 -0.98 8.22 3.84
N GLU A 210 -0.99 9.25 4.70
CA GLU A 210 0.05 9.51 5.69
C GLU A 210 0.22 8.30 6.64
N HIS A 211 -0.89 7.76 7.15
CA HIS A 211 -0.88 6.59 8.04
C HIS A 211 -0.27 5.35 7.36
N PHE A 212 -0.47 5.18 6.05
CA PHE A 212 0.03 4.02 5.32
C PHE A 212 1.39 4.22 4.63
N SER A 213 1.84 5.47 4.45
CA SER A 213 3.06 5.81 3.69
C SER A 213 4.31 5.03 4.13
N ALA A 214 4.46 4.82 5.44
CA ALA A 214 5.55 4.04 6.03
C ALA A 214 5.60 2.59 5.52
N SER A 215 4.45 2.00 5.20
CA SER A 215 4.34 0.59 4.77
C SER A 215 4.96 0.34 3.40
N TYR A 216 5.01 1.36 2.53
CA TYR A 216 5.75 1.33 1.27
C TYR A 216 7.20 1.80 1.46
N LEU A 217 7.41 2.95 2.12
CA LEU A 217 8.73 3.58 2.23
C LEU A 217 9.76 2.80 3.08
N SER A 218 9.30 1.84 3.89
CA SER A 218 10.16 0.88 4.59
C SER A 218 10.49 -0.38 3.80
N ARG A 219 9.86 -0.60 2.64
CA ARG A 219 9.95 -1.81 1.81
C ARG A 219 10.07 -1.48 0.32
N THR A 220 10.77 -0.40 0.00
CA THR A 220 10.91 0.06 -1.41
C THR A 220 11.63 -0.95 -2.31
N ASP A 221 12.30 -1.94 -1.73
CA ASP A 221 12.95 -3.07 -2.41
C ASP A 221 11.96 -4.18 -2.83
N SER A 222 10.73 -4.13 -2.30
CA SER A 222 9.61 -4.94 -2.76
C SER A 222 9.07 -4.40 -4.09
N SER A 223 8.64 -5.30 -4.97
CA SER A 223 8.11 -4.94 -6.28
C SER A 223 6.77 -4.23 -6.12
N LEU A 224 6.64 -3.02 -6.70
CA LEU A 224 5.35 -2.35 -6.80
C LEU A 224 4.37 -3.15 -7.68
N VAL A 225 4.86 -3.90 -8.65
CA VAL A 225 4.02 -4.57 -9.68
C VAL A 225 3.69 -6.03 -9.36
N GLN A 226 4.00 -6.48 -8.15
CA GLN A 226 3.68 -7.83 -7.67
C GLN A 226 2.93 -7.71 -6.35
N ASP A 227 1.79 -8.37 -6.25
CA ASP A 227 1.03 -8.38 -5.01
C ASP A 227 1.84 -9.07 -3.91
N PRO A 228 1.95 -8.46 -2.73
CA PRO A 228 2.71 -9.02 -1.63
C PRO A 228 2.06 -10.33 -1.15
N THR A 229 2.87 -11.32 -0.78
CA THR A 229 2.36 -12.56 -0.19
C THR A 229 2.24 -12.42 1.33
N GLY A 230 1.22 -13.07 1.92
CA GLY A 230 1.03 -13.10 3.38
C GLY A 230 0.42 -11.81 3.95
N PRO A 231 0.63 -11.49 5.24
CA PRO A 231 -0.03 -10.37 5.94
C PRO A 231 0.49 -8.98 5.54
N ALA A 232 1.25 -8.87 4.44
CA ALA A 232 1.81 -7.63 3.94
C ALA A 232 0.78 -6.73 3.23
N ALA A 233 -0.49 -6.85 3.62
CA ALA A 233 -1.63 -6.06 3.17
C ALA A 233 -1.34 -4.56 3.15
N SER A 234 -0.72 -4.06 4.23
CA SER A 234 -0.35 -2.65 4.39
C SER A 234 0.57 -2.10 3.29
N PHE A 235 1.34 -2.95 2.60
CA PHE A 235 2.15 -2.52 1.46
C PHE A 235 1.27 -2.00 0.32
N SER A 236 0.16 -2.69 0.04
CA SER A 236 -0.78 -2.31 -1.00
C SER A 236 -1.44 -0.96 -0.69
N TYR A 237 -1.79 -0.69 0.57
CA TYR A 237 -2.27 0.63 1.01
C TYR A 237 -1.19 1.70 0.83
N GLY A 238 0.03 1.44 1.34
CA GLY A 238 1.15 2.38 1.21
C GLY A 238 1.59 2.66 -0.24
N SER A 239 1.28 1.74 -1.16
CA SER A 239 1.50 1.92 -2.60
C SER A 239 0.67 3.07 -3.19
N GLY A 240 -0.34 3.56 -2.45
CA GLY A 240 -1.04 4.81 -2.74
C GLY A 240 -0.10 5.98 -3.03
N LEU A 241 1.13 5.99 -2.48
CA LEU A 241 2.16 6.97 -2.82
C LEU A 241 2.48 7.02 -4.33
N PHE A 242 2.50 5.88 -5.02
CA PHE A 242 2.76 5.86 -6.47
C PHE A 242 1.59 6.48 -7.25
N PHE A 243 0.36 6.19 -6.85
CA PHE A 243 -0.84 6.75 -7.48
C PHE A 243 -1.01 8.24 -7.15
N GLN A 244 -0.62 8.66 -5.94
CA GLN A 244 -0.49 10.05 -5.54
C GLN A 244 0.53 10.78 -6.41
N TYR A 245 1.71 10.18 -6.63
CA TYR A 245 2.71 10.69 -7.56
C TYR A 245 2.12 10.86 -8.96
N LEU A 246 1.45 9.84 -9.52
CA LEU A 246 0.82 9.95 -10.85
C LEU A 246 -0.20 11.10 -10.90
N GLY A 247 -1.09 11.18 -9.91
CA GLY A 247 -2.09 12.24 -9.82
C GLY A 247 -1.47 13.64 -9.73
N GLU A 248 -0.41 13.84 -8.94
CA GLU A 248 0.29 15.13 -8.87
C GLU A 248 1.12 15.45 -10.13
N ARG A 249 1.69 14.42 -10.77
CA ARG A 249 2.65 14.58 -11.86
C ARG A 249 2.02 14.74 -13.25
N VAL A 250 0.94 14.00 -13.51
CA VAL A 250 0.26 13.96 -14.81
C VAL A 250 -1.24 14.24 -14.73
N GLY A 251 -1.79 14.36 -13.51
CA GLY A 251 -3.19 14.67 -13.24
C GLY A 251 -4.02 13.44 -12.90
N ASP A 252 -5.10 13.65 -12.14
CA ASP A 252 -6.00 12.59 -11.64
C ASP A 252 -6.68 11.78 -12.77
N ALA A 253 -6.79 12.37 -13.95
CA ALA A 253 -7.28 11.69 -15.16
C ALA A 253 -6.44 10.44 -15.53
N ALA A 254 -5.18 10.34 -15.07
CA ALA A 254 -4.38 9.13 -15.25
C ALA A 254 -4.99 7.91 -14.53
N ILE A 255 -5.57 8.11 -13.34
CA ILE A 255 -6.21 7.03 -12.58
C ILE A 255 -7.53 6.63 -13.24
N LEU A 256 -8.34 7.59 -13.68
CA LEU A 256 -9.56 7.30 -14.45
C LEU A 256 -9.25 6.49 -15.71
N ARG A 257 -8.28 6.93 -16.52
CA ARG A 257 -7.90 6.25 -17.76
C ARG A 257 -7.36 4.85 -17.54
N LEU A 258 -6.65 4.60 -16.43
CA LEU A 258 -6.22 3.26 -16.06
C LEU A 258 -7.42 2.31 -15.91
N TRP A 259 -8.47 2.75 -15.21
CA TRP A 259 -9.69 1.97 -15.04
C TRP A 259 -10.47 1.81 -16.34
N GLU A 260 -10.59 2.85 -17.16
CA GLU A 260 -11.21 2.77 -18.50
C GLU A 260 -10.48 1.77 -19.42
N GLU A 261 -9.15 1.84 -19.48
CA GLU A 261 -8.37 0.93 -20.32
C GLU A 261 -8.47 -0.51 -19.84
N SER A 262 -8.59 -0.72 -18.53
CA SER A 262 -8.72 -2.05 -17.94
C SER A 262 -9.94 -2.83 -18.47
N VAL A 263 -11.01 -2.12 -18.85
CA VAL A 263 -12.22 -2.69 -19.46
C VAL A 263 -11.98 -3.09 -20.91
N THR A 264 -11.20 -2.29 -21.64
CA THR A 264 -10.91 -2.53 -23.06
C THR A 264 -9.78 -3.53 -23.32
N SER A 265 -8.98 -3.83 -22.29
CA SER A 265 -7.85 -4.75 -22.34
C SER A 265 -7.79 -5.62 -21.06
N PRO A 266 -8.83 -6.43 -20.79
CA PRO A 266 -8.96 -7.18 -19.54
C PRO A 266 -7.88 -8.27 -19.34
N GLU A 267 -7.23 -8.72 -20.40
CA GLU A 267 -6.11 -9.66 -20.33
C GLU A 267 -4.78 -9.01 -19.92
N VAL A 268 -4.70 -7.69 -19.97
CA VAL A 268 -3.47 -6.93 -19.72
C VAL A 268 -3.36 -6.60 -18.24
N ARG A 269 -2.15 -6.81 -17.69
CA ARG A 269 -1.82 -6.46 -16.30
C ARG A 269 -1.76 -4.93 -16.14
N TRP A 270 -2.22 -4.43 -14.99
CA TRP A 270 -2.25 -3.00 -14.69
C TRP A 270 -0.95 -2.22 -14.95
N PRO A 271 0.28 -2.72 -14.66
CA PRO A 271 1.49 -1.95 -14.94
C PRO A 271 1.71 -1.68 -16.42
N VAL A 272 1.33 -2.63 -17.28
CA VAL A 272 1.44 -2.50 -18.74
C VAL A 272 0.41 -1.50 -19.24
N LEU A 273 -0.78 -1.44 -18.64
CA LEU A 273 -1.77 -0.40 -18.92
C LEU A 273 -1.23 0.98 -18.54
N VAL A 274 -0.61 1.11 -17.36
CA VAL A 274 0.06 2.36 -16.93
C VAL A 274 1.17 2.76 -17.90
N ASP A 275 2.02 1.84 -18.35
CA ASP A 275 3.03 2.18 -19.35
C ASP A 275 2.40 2.68 -20.66
N ARG A 276 1.37 1.99 -21.18
CA ARG A 276 0.68 2.40 -22.41
C ARG A 276 0.04 3.79 -22.29
N LEU A 277 -0.70 4.05 -21.21
CA LEU A 277 -1.39 5.32 -21.01
C LEU A 277 -0.39 6.46 -20.85
N LEU A 278 0.68 6.26 -20.07
CA LEU A 278 1.71 7.28 -19.86
C LEU A 278 2.44 7.61 -21.17
N ASN A 279 2.77 6.60 -21.98
CA ASN A 279 3.43 6.82 -23.26
C ASN A 279 2.51 7.56 -24.23
N ARG A 280 1.24 7.16 -24.33
CA ARG A 280 0.27 7.73 -25.27
C ARG A 280 -0.05 9.19 -24.95
N ASP A 281 -0.36 9.48 -23.68
CA ASP A 281 -1.01 10.74 -23.31
C ASP A 281 -0.02 11.76 -22.72
N TRP A 282 1.14 11.31 -22.22
CA TRP A 282 2.14 12.19 -21.57
C TRP A 282 3.57 12.02 -22.08
N SER A 283 3.82 11.17 -23.09
CA SER A 283 5.17 10.86 -23.58
C SER A 283 6.13 10.44 -22.44
N LEU A 284 5.60 9.72 -21.45
CA LEU A 284 6.30 9.25 -20.27
C LEU A 284 6.25 7.71 -20.25
N SER A 285 7.37 7.03 -20.04
CA SER A 285 7.36 5.59 -19.81
C SER A 285 7.12 5.27 -18.34
N PHE A 286 6.64 4.06 -18.03
CA PHE A 286 6.58 3.56 -16.66
C PHE A 286 7.97 3.62 -16.00
N ASP A 287 9.02 3.27 -16.73
CA ASP A 287 10.41 3.30 -16.23
C ASP A 287 10.85 4.71 -15.79
N ALA A 288 10.58 5.71 -16.63
CA ALA A 288 10.85 7.10 -16.31
C ALA A 288 10.00 7.58 -15.12
N ALA A 289 8.72 7.23 -15.12
CA ALA A 289 7.78 7.58 -14.05
C ALA A 289 8.18 6.97 -12.71
N PHE A 290 8.51 5.68 -12.67
CA PHE A 290 8.91 4.97 -11.46
C PHE A 290 10.26 5.48 -10.91
N THR A 291 11.17 5.91 -11.79
CA THR A 291 12.45 6.50 -11.37
C THR A 291 12.27 7.92 -10.85
N GLU A 292 11.38 8.72 -11.44
CA GLU A 292 11.00 10.03 -10.91
C GLU A 292 10.29 9.89 -9.55
N PHE A 293 9.34 8.97 -9.42
CA PHE A 293 8.72 8.59 -8.15
C PHE A 293 9.75 8.19 -7.08
N SER A 294 10.73 7.35 -7.44
CA SER A 294 11.84 6.99 -6.54
C SER A 294 12.67 8.20 -6.12
N THR A 295 12.79 9.20 -7.00
CA THR A 295 13.46 10.47 -6.68
C THR A 295 12.61 11.31 -5.72
N TRP A 296 11.29 11.40 -5.94
CA TRP A 296 10.37 12.13 -5.06
C TRP A 296 10.38 11.59 -3.63
N ASN A 297 10.58 10.28 -3.46
CA ASN A 297 10.66 9.65 -2.13
C ASN A 297 11.85 10.16 -1.30
N LEU A 298 12.89 10.76 -1.91
CA LEU A 298 13.97 11.42 -1.16
C LEU A 298 13.48 12.65 -0.38
N SER A 299 12.41 13.27 -0.87
CA SER A 299 11.79 14.50 -0.38
C SER A 299 10.49 14.21 0.40
N THR A 300 10.51 13.22 1.31
CA THR A 300 9.42 12.95 2.26
C THR A 300 9.84 13.23 3.70
N GLY A 301 8.86 13.29 4.61
CA GLY A 301 9.05 13.56 6.03
C GLY A 301 9.77 14.89 6.27
N ALA A 302 10.78 14.90 7.13
CA ALA A 302 11.52 16.12 7.47
C ALA A 302 12.24 16.77 6.28
N ARG A 303 12.49 16.04 5.18
CA ARG A 303 13.16 16.55 3.96
C ARG A 303 12.17 17.05 2.91
N ALA A 304 10.88 17.09 3.22
CA ALA A 304 9.86 17.41 2.25
C ALA A 304 10.02 18.81 1.64
N ASN A 305 9.86 18.87 0.33
CA ASN A 305 9.88 20.09 -0.45
C ASN A 305 9.00 19.90 -1.70
N ALA A 306 7.92 20.66 -1.79
CA ALA A 306 6.95 20.57 -2.89
C ALA A 306 7.53 20.91 -4.28
N SER A 307 8.70 21.56 -4.35
CA SER A 307 9.39 21.78 -5.63
C SER A 307 10.27 20.59 -6.07
N GLN A 308 10.47 19.61 -5.18
CA GLN A 308 11.33 18.44 -5.38
C GLN A 308 10.60 17.11 -5.16
N GLY A 309 9.28 17.13 -4.94
CA GLY A 309 8.49 15.96 -4.60
C GLY A 309 7.02 16.32 -4.37
N TYR A 310 6.36 15.53 -3.52
CA TYR A 310 4.93 15.66 -3.23
C TYR A 310 4.58 17.01 -2.58
N ALA A 311 3.43 17.57 -2.95
CA ALA A 311 2.88 18.76 -2.32
C ALA A 311 2.72 18.59 -0.80
N ARG A 312 2.31 17.40 -0.36
CA ARG A 312 2.10 17.02 1.04
C ARG A 312 3.19 16.10 1.61
N GLY A 313 4.36 16.06 0.99
CA GLY A 313 5.43 15.13 1.36
C GLY A 313 5.88 15.20 2.83
N GLY A 314 5.60 16.30 3.53
CA GLY A 314 5.92 16.48 4.95
C GLY A 314 5.03 15.68 5.90
N GLY A 315 3.84 15.25 5.47
CA GLY A 315 2.96 14.34 6.21
C GLY A 315 3.36 12.87 6.04
N TYR A 316 4.04 12.53 4.95
CA TYR A 316 4.47 11.16 4.67
C TYR A 316 5.71 10.78 5.50
N GLU A 317 5.82 9.49 5.84
CA GLU A 317 6.99 8.97 6.56
C GLU A 317 8.29 9.25 5.78
N GLY A 318 9.38 9.54 6.49
CA GLY A 318 10.70 9.68 5.85
C GLY A 318 11.23 8.33 5.35
N LEU A 319 11.91 8.32 4.20
CA LEU A 319 12.68 7.15 3.76
C LEU A 319 13.61 6.64 4.87
N LYS A 320 13.78 5.30 4.93
CA LYS A 320 14.71 4.60 5.84
C LYS A 320 15.80 3.87 5.05
N PRO A 321 16.78 4.58 4.46
CA PRO A 321 17.87 3.94 3.73
C PRO A 321 18.72 3.04 4.62
N ALA A 322 19.33 2.00 4.04
CA ALA A 322 20.29 1.15 4.74
C ALA A 322 21.60 1.91 5.00
N ALA A 323 21.90 2.25 6.25
CA ALA A 323 23.13 2.94 6.62
C ALA A 323 24.39 2.08 6.38
N LYS A 324 25.42 2.68 5.77
CA LYS A 324 26.72 2.08 5.44
C LYS A 324 27.86 3.04 5.80
N THR A 325 29.09 2.55 5.78
CA THR A 325 30.31 3.35 5.99
C THR A 325 31.19 3.29 4.74
N LEU A 326 31.95 4.34 4.46
CA LEU A 326 32.82 4.40 3.28
C LEU A 326 34.23 3.88 3.61
N PRO A 327 34.91 3.15 2.70
CA PRO A 327 34.36 2.60 1.45
C PRO A 327 33.39 1.42 1.70
N TYR A 328 32.44 1.21 0.78
CA TYR A 328 31.49 0.10 0.86
C TYR A 328 31.38 -0.65 -0.47
N GLN A 329 31.26 -1.97 -0.40
CA GLN A 329 30.97 -2.83 -1.54
C GLN A 329 29.94 -3.88 -1.12
N GLU A 330 28.92 -4.08 -1.96
CA GLU A 330 27.94 -5.16 -1.81
C GLU A 330 27.79 -5.87 -3.16
N GLU A 331 28.19 -7.14 -3.19
CA GLU A 331 27.86 -8.02 -4.30
C GLU A 331 26.43 -8.55 -4.15
N GLY A 332 25.77 -8.79 -5.28
CA GLY A 332 24.45 -9.41 -5.25
C GLY A 332 23.34 -8.48 -4.75
N VAL A 333 23.48 -7.17 -4.93
CA VAL A 333 22.38 -6.21 -4.74
C VAL A 333 21.24 -6.60 -5.67
N ARG A 334 20.21 -7.22 -5.09
CA ARG A 334 19.01 -7.65 -5.81
C ARG A 334 18.08 -6.46 -6.02
N LEU A 335 17.56 -6.33 -7.24
CA LEU A 335 16.48 -5.41 -7.59
C LEU A 335 15.34 -6.22 -8.20
N THR A 336 14.14 -6.08 -7.67
CA THR A 336 12.94 -6.61 -8.31
C THR A 336 12.38 -5.59 -9.30
N THR A 337 11.45 -5.99 -10.15
CA THR A 337 10.78 -5.08 -11.09
C THR A 337 10.04 -3.98 -10.33
N ALA A 338 10.13 -2.73 -10.77
CA ALA A 338 9.49 -1.58 -10.12
C ALA A 338 9.82 -1.53 -8.62
N SER A 339 11.11 -1.55 -8.30
CA SER A 339 11.63 -1.44 -6.94
C SER A 339 12.87 -0.56 -6.88
N ALA A 340 13.19 -0.08 -5.69
CA ALA A 340 14.37 0.72 -5.42
C ALA A 340 15.03 0.32 -4.09
N ARG A 341 16.35 0.18 -4.09
CA ARG A 341 17.14 0.01 -2.85
C ARG A 341 17.86 1.30 -2.52
N TYR A 342 17.60 1.83 -1.32
CA TYR A 342 18.26 3.02 -0.80
C TYR A 342 19.32 2.65 0.23
N PHE A 343 20.48 3.27 0.09
CA PHE A 343 21.62 3.18 0.99
C PHE A 343 21.96 4.59 1.46
N GLU A 344 22.50 4.73 2.67
CA GLU A 344 22.98 6.02 3.17
C GLU A 344 24.41 5.88 3.67
N VAL A 345 25.25 6.88 3.37
CA VAL A 345 26.60 7.02 3.90
C VAL A 345 26.80 8.41 4.51
N PRO A 346 27.81 8.61 5.39
CA PRO A 346 28.14 9.92 5.92
C PRO A 346 28.44 10.95 4.82
N GLY A 347 27.96 12.18 5.00
CA GLY A 347 28.44 13.33 4.24
C GLY A 347 29.76 13.89 4.80
N GLY A 348 30.10 15.11 4.43
CA GLY A 348 31.31 15.82 4.87
C GLY A 348 32.54 15.60 3.98
N SER A 349 32.61 14.51 3.22
CA SER A 349 33.66 14.30 2.20
C SER A 349 33.52 15.30 1.05
N GLU A 350 34.62 15.57 0.33
CA GLU A 350 34.58 16.46 -0.85
C GLU A 350 33.54 15.96 -1.85
N ARG A 351 33.59 14.66 -2.16
CA ARG A 351 32.61 13.96 -2.99
C ARG A 351 32.32 12.59 -2.42
N VAL A 352 31.14 12.07 -2.75
CA VAL A 352 30.79 10.66 -2.59
C VAL A 352 30.48 10.11 -3.98
N TRP A 353 31.19 9.07 -4.37
CA TRP A 353 31.00 8.33 -5.61
C TRP A 353 30.20 7.06 -5.34
N ALA A 354 29.29 6.76 -6.26
CA ALA A 354 28.58 5.49 -6.33
C ALA A 354 28.78 4.88 -7.72
N ARG A 355 29.04 3.58 -7.76
CA ARG A 355 29.10 2.77 -8.97
C ARG A 355 28.20 1.55 -8.78
N TYR A 356 27.30 1.32 -9.73
CA TYR A 356 26.51 0.10 -9.81
C TYR A 356 26.85 -0.63 -11.11
N THR A 357 27.25 -1.89 -10.98
CA THR A 357 27.53 -2.76 -12.14
C THR A 357 26.49 -3.88 -12.17
N PRO A 358 25.52 -3.84 -13.09
CA PRO A 358 24.61 -4.95 -13.33
C PRO A 358 25.36 -6.23 -13.67
N ARG A 359 24.87 -7.38 -13.19
CA ARG A 359 25.42 -8.70 -13.58
C ARG A 359 25.15 -9.00 -15.05
N ASP A 360 23.96 -8.64 -15.54
CA ASP A 360 23.60 -8.71 -16.96
C ASP A 360 23.60 -7.31 -17.56
N VAL A 361 24.79 -6.88 -17.98
CA VAL A 361 25.06 -5.55 -18.57
C VAL A 361 24.22 -5.33 -19.82
N ALA A 362 24.02 -6.35 -20.66
CA ALA A 362 23.34 -6.21 -21.96
C ALA A 362 21.87 -5.81 -21.80
N ASN A 363 21.20 -6.24 -20.73
CA ASN A 363 19.78 -6.01 -20.51
C ASN A 363 19.47 -4.92 -19.47
N SER A 364 20.43 -4.08 -19.09
CA SER A 364 20.34 -3.20 -17.92
C SER A 364 19.83 -1.76 -18.17
N SER A 365 19.29 -1.46 -19.35
CA SER A 365 18.90 -0.09 -19.75
C SER A 365 17.83 0.60 -18.90
N GLN A 366 17.07 -0.17 -18.10
CA GLN A 366 16.02 0.30 -17.18
C GLN A 366 16.45 0.21 -15.71
N GLN A 367 17.76 0.10 -15.47
CA GLN A 367 18.34 0.24 -14.14
C GLN A 367 18.99 1.62 -14.05
N HIS A 368 18.72 2.32 -12.95
CA HIS A 368 19.13 3.70 -12.77
C HIS A 368 19.84 3.89 -11.43
N LEU A 369 20.75 4.86 -11.38
CA LEU A 369 21.51 5.20 -10.18
C LEU A 369 21.23 6.65 -9.79
N LEU A 370 20.75 6.85 -8.57
CA LEU A 370 20.57 8.15 -7.94
C LEU A 370 21.61 8.32 -6.83
N VAL A 371 22.24 9.49 -6.76
CA VAL A 371 23.11 9.89 -5.64
C VAL A 371 22.66 11.27 -5.19
N ALA A 372 22.21 11.38 -3.94
CA ALA A 372 21.61 12.58 -3.39
C ALA A 372 22.38 13.05 -2.15
N ALA A 373 22.87 14.28 -2.18
CA ALA A 373 23.42 14.93 -0.99
C ALA A 373 22.26 15.54 -0.20
N VAL A 374 22.17 15.23 1.09
CA VAL A 374 21.04 15.64 1.95
C VAL A 374 21.52 16.16 3.29
N THR A 375 20.69 16.99 3.91
CA THR A 375 20.72 17.24 5.36
C THR A 375 19.60 16.45 6.02
N ASP A 376 19.48 16.58 7.34
CA ASP A 376 18.37 15.98 8.09
C ASP A 376 17.00 16.55 7.67
N THR A 377 16.99 17.73 7.03
CA THR A 377 15.78 18.49 6.70
C THR A 377 15.66 18.94 5.24
N ALA A 378 16.62 18.62 4.37
CA ALA A 378 16.58 19.04 2.97
C ALA A 378 17.30 18.06 2.04
N VAL A 379 16.76 17.93 0.82
CA VAL A 379 17.50 17.38 -0.32
C VAL A 379 18.26 18.51 -1.00
N LEU A 380 19.59 18.52 -0.89
CA LEU A 380 20.42 19.61 -1.42
C LEU A 380 20.61 19.51 -2.93
N ARG A 381 20.84 18.29 -3.42
CA ARG A 381 21.11 18.01 -4.84
C ARG A 381 21.04 16.51 -5.10
N VAL A 382 20.60 16.16 -6.30
CA VAL A 382 20.51 14.78 -6.79
C VAL A 382 21.23 14.69 -8.12
N THR A 383 22.09 13.68 -8.28
CA THR A 383 22.65 13.28 -9.57
C THR A 383 22.04 11.94 -9.95
N ARG A 384 21.49 11.88 -11.16
CA ARG A 384 20.89 10.68 -11.74
C ARG A 384 21.72 10.25 -12.94
N VAL A 385 21.95 8.95 -13.07
CA VAL A 385 22.58 8.34 -14.23
C VAL A 385 21.72 7.19 -14.72
N ASP A 386 21.43 7.24 -16.01
CA ASP A 386 20.60 6.31 -16.77
C ASP A 386 21.44 5.64 -17.87
N GLY A 387 20.89 4.58 -18.45
CA GLY A 387 21.46 3.91 -19.62
C GLY A 387 21.98 2.52 -19.31
N PRO A 388 22.41 1.77 -20.35
CA PRO A 388 22.86 0.40 -20.15
C PRO A 388 24.26 0.34 -19.53
N GLY A 389 24.48 -0.72 -18.77
CA GLY A 389 25.76 -1.16 -18.26
C GLY A 389 26.14 -0.56 -16.92
N THR A 390 27.44 -0.35 -16.70
CA THR A 390 27.93 0.21 -15.44
C THR A 390 27.50 1.67 -15.30
N LEU A 391 26.77 1.97 -14.22
CA LEU A 391 26.35 3.31 -13.84
C LEU A 391 27.34 3.87 -12.83
N THR A 392 27.80 5.10 -13.03
CA THR A 392 28.67 5.80 -12.07
C THR A 392 28.21 7.23 -11.91
N ALA A 393 27.93 7.61 -10.66
CA ALA A 393 27.47 8.95 -10.30
C ALA A 393 28.20 9.43 -9.05
N ASN A 394 28.20 10.74 -8.83
CA ASN A 394 28.71 11.32 -7.59
C ASN A 394 28.00 12.62 -7.27
N VAL A 395 28.15 13.05 -6.03
CA VAL A 395 27.76 14.39 -5.57
C VAL A 395 28.86 14.98 -4.73
N THR A 396 28.96 16.31 -4.71
CA THR A 396 29.71 16.99 -3.64
C THR A 396 28.98 16.77 -2.32
N ALA A 397 29.70 16.48 -1.24
CA ALA A 397 29.09 16.12 0.05
C ALA A 397 29.56 16.99 1.23
N THR A 398 30.29 18.07 0.98
CA THR A 398 30.91 18.93 2.02
C THR A 398 29.91 19.62 2.94
N ASP A 399 28.75 20.00 2.42
CA ASP A 399 27.65 20.68 3.12
C ASP A 399 26.51 19.71 3.50
N ALA A 400 26.67 18.42 3.21
CA ALA A 400 25.66 17.40 3.44
C ALA A 400 25.92 16.67 4.76
N SER A 401 24.86 16.38 5.54
CA SER A 401 24.99 15.49 6.71
C SER A 401 25.12 14.04 6.27
N ARG A 402 24.50 13.69 5.13
CA ARG A 402 24.42 12.35 4.56
C ARG A 402 24.42 12.39 3.02
N VAL A 403 24.78 11.26 2.42
CA VAL A 403 24.54 10.99 1.00
C VAL A 403 23.67 9.74 0.89
N ILE A 404 22.52 9.86 0.23
CA ILE A 404 21.62 8.75 -0.08
C ILE A 404 21.91 8.26 -1.49
N ILE A 405 22.07 6.96 -1.65
CA ILE A 405 22.28 6.30 -2.94
C ILE A 405 21.09 5.40 -3.20
N ALA A 406 20.44 5.55 -4.35
CA ALA A 406 19.37 4.66 -4.77
C ALA A 406 19.77 3.91 -6.04
N VAL A 407 19.59 2.59 -6.03
CA VAL A 407 19.59 1.80 -7.27
C VAL A 407 18.15 1.41 -7.56
N VAL A 408 17.66 1.80 -8.74
CA VAL A 408 16.26 1.69 -9.15
C VAL A 408 16.16 0.74 -10.33
N ASP A 409 15.16 -0.15 -10.34
CA ASP A 409 14.79 -0.94 -11.52
C ASP A 409 13.37 -0.55 -11.93
N GLY A 410 13.25 0.24 -13.01
CA GLY A 410 11.99 0.77 -13.50
C GLY A 410 11.26 -0.17 -14.46
N ARG A 411 11.71 -1.43 -14.62
CA ARG A 411 10.95 -2.42 -15.38
C ARG A 411 9.67 -2.77 -14.65
N HIS A 412 8.60 -2.90 -15.41
CA HIS A 412 7.31 -3.32 -14.88
C HIS A 412 6.99 -4.79 -15.19
N GLU A 413 7.92 -5.51 -15.82
CA GLU A 413 7.83 -6.92 -16.17
C GLU A 413 9.17 -7.67 -16.01
N GLY A 414 9.08 -8.98 -15.85
CA GLY A 414 10.21 -9.89 -15.72
C GLY A 414 10.57 -10.23 -14.28
N THR A 415 11.76 -10.80 -14.10
CA THR A 415 12.27 -11.26 -12.80
C THR A 415 13.30 -10.30 -12.20
N GLY A 416 13.61 -10.50 -10.92
CA GLY A 416 14.61 -9.72 -10.22
C GLY A 416 16.03 -9.95 -10.77
N ARG A 417 16.82 -8.88 -10.75
CA ARG A 417 18.20 -8.84 -11.24
C ARG A 417 19.17 -8.55 -10.12
N TYR A 418 20.44 -8.77 -10.39
CA TYR A 418 21.53 -8.59 -9.43
C TYR A 418 22.61 -7.70 -10.03
N GLY A 419 23.32 -7.00 -9.17
CA GLY A 419 24.53 -6.26 -9.53
C GLY A 419 25.41 -6.03 -8.30
N THR A 420 26.54 -5.38 -8.54
CA THR A 420 27.48 -4.99 -7.49
C THR A 420 27.41 -3.48 -7.28
N LEU A 421 27.17 -3.06 -6.03
CA LEU A 421 27.18 -1.66 -5.64
C LEU A 421 28.50 -1.33 -4.93
N CYS A 422 29.00 -0.14 -5.24
CA CYS A 422 30.30 0.34 -4.84
C CYS A 422 30.24 1.81 -4.44
N LEU A 423 30.65 2.14 -3.22
CA LEU A 423 30.59 3.50 -2.67
C LEU A 423 31.96 3.92 -2.13
N THR A 424 32.43 5.11 -2.51
CA THR A 424 33.71 5.66 -2.00
C THR A 424 33.64 7.16 -1.77
N GLY A 425 34.36 7.64 -0.76
CA GLY A 425 34.58 9.07 -0.49
C GLY A 425 35.89 9.60 -1.07
N GLU A 426 36.67 8.76 -1.75
CA GLU A 426 37.95 9.13 -2.32
C GLU A 426 37.79 10.10 -3.50
N THR A 427 38.64 11.12 -3.53
CA THR A 427 38.64 12.17 -4.55
C THR A 427 38.88 11.64 -5.97
N SER A 428 39.63 10.54 -6.09
CA SER A 428 39.94 9.86 -7.34
C SER A 428 38.74 9.10 -7.94
N GLY A 429 37.73 8.75 -7.13
CA GLY A 429 36.68 7.82 -7.52
C GLY A 429 37.18 6.39 -7.81
N ALA A 430 38.45 6.08 -7.50
CA ALA A 430 39.10 4.79 -7.72
C ALA A 430 38.73 3.77 -6.63
N PRO A 431 38.83 2.46 -6.91
CA PRO A 431 37.63 1.63 -6.87
C PRO A 431 37.49 0.79 -5.60
N CYS A 432 36.25 0.39 -5.36
CA CYS A 432 35.96 -0.99 -4.94
C CYS A 432 36.97 -1.97 -5.52
N VAL A 433 37.76 -2.59 -4.65
CA VAL A 433 38.79 -3.52 -5.05
C VAL A 433 38.14 -4.67 -5.83
N GLU A 434 38.68 -5.01 -7.00
CA GLU A 434 38.49 -6.35 -7.55
C GLU A 434 39.04 -7.32 -6.51
N VAL A 435 38.16 -7.91 -5.70
CA VAL A 435 38.57 -9.06 -4.89
C VAL A 435 38.80 -10.18 -5.88
N THR A 436 40.03 -10.30 -6.37
CA THR A 436 40.50 -11.54 -6.96
C THR A 436 40.29 -12.59 -5.88
N PRO A 437 39.46 -13.64 -6.10
CA PRO A 437 39.44 -14.74 -5.15
C PRO A 437 40.88 -15.22 -4.99
N GLU A 438 41.36 -15.34 -3.76
CA GLU A 438 42.62 -16.05 -3.53
C GLU A 438 42.50 -17.40 -4.25
N PRO A 439 43.50 -17.81 -5.04
CA PRO A 439 43.47 -19.12 -5.66
C PRO A 439 43.24 -20.14 -4.55
N GLU A 440 42.22 -20.99 -4.72
CA GLU A 440 41.99 -22.10 -3.80
C GLU A 440 43.34 -22.81 -3.59
N PRO A 441 43.75 -23.07 -2.33
CA PRO A 441 44.93 -23.88 -2.11
C PRO A 441 44.75 -25.19 -2.87
N GLU A 442 45.77 -25.56 -3.66
CA GLU A 442 45.73 -26.80 -4.44
C GLU A 442 45.26 -27.95 -3.54
N PRO A 443 44.32 -28.80 -4.01
CA PRO A 443 43.84 -29.90 -3.20
C PRO A 443 45.03 -30.78 -2.79
N GLU A 444 45.19 -30.99 -1.48
CA GLU A 444 46.16 -31.95 -0.98
C GLU A 444 45.88 -33.33 -1.62
N PRO A 445 46.93 -34.09 -1.98
CA PRO A 445 46.75 -35.36 -2.67
C PRO A 445 45.92 -36.32 -1.83
N GLU A 446 44.87 -36.87 -2.43
CA GLU A 446 43.96 -37.84 -1.83
C GLU A 446 44.72 -39.02 -1.22
N VAL A 447 44.62 -39.18 0.09
CA VAL A 447 45.02 -40.42 0.78
C VAL A 447 43.88 -41.44 0.57
N PRO A 448 44.16 -42.65 0.06
CA PRO A 448 43.11 -43.62 -0.21
C PRO A 448 42.52 -44.13 1.12
N VAL A 449 41.23 -43.91 1.31
CA VAL A 449 40.46 -44.49 2.41
C VAL A 449 39.98 -45.87 1.98
N THR A 450 40.40 -46.89 2.73
CA THR A 450 39.91 -48.26 2.62
C THR A 450 38.50 -48.36 3.22
N PRO A 451 37.58 -49.13 2.62
CA PRO A 451 36.22 -49.30 3.12
C PRO A 451 36.21 -50.34 4.24
N ASP A 452 35.52 -50.05 5.34
CA ASP A 452 34.93 -51.07 6.21
C ASP A 452 33.68 -50.50 6.90
N ASP A 453 32.56 -51.06 6.45
CA ASP A 453 31.37 -51.57 7.13
C ASP A 453 30.89 -51.05 8.51
N ASP A 454 29.56 -51.15 8.60
CA ASP A 454 28.68 -51.28 9.76
C ASP A 454 27.94 -50.04 10.32
N ASP A 455 26.70 -49.92 9.82
CA ASP A 455 25.45 -50.24 10.54
C ASP A 455 24.73 -49.17 11.38
N ASP A 456 23.40 -49.32 11.32
CA ASP A 456 22.34 -48.86 12.21
C ASP A 456 21.94 -47.37 12.27
N GLY A 457 20.79 -47.10 11.64
CA GLY A 457 19.57 -46.93 12.42
C GLY A 457 19.09 -45.50 12.69
N GLY A 458 17.83 -45.23 12.31
CA GLY A 458 16.99 -44.30 13.08
C GLY A 458 16.10 -43.34 12.31
N CYS A 459 14.92 -43.84 11.90
CA CYS A 459 13.73 -43.01 11.72
C CYS A 459 13.33 -42.33 13.06
N ALA A 460 12.97 -41.04 13.02
CA ALA A 460 11.97 -40.48 13.92
C ALA A 460 11.27 -39.28 13.28
N ALA A 461 9.94 -39.34 13.24
CA ALA A 461 9.04 -38.30 12.79
C ALA A 461 8.31 -37.65 13.98
N ALA A 462 8.14 -36.33 13.89
CA ALA A 462 7.06 -35.48 14.43
C ALA A 462 6.94 -35.33 15.97
N PRO A 463 6.07 -34.45 16.54
CA PRO A 463 5.24 -33.34 15.98
C PRO A 463 5.27 -32.01 16.82
N GLY A 464 4.56 -30.97 16.35
CA GLY A 464 3.67 -30.19 17.24
C GLY A 464 4.04 -28.75 17.67
N ALA A 465 3.36 -27.79 17.03
CA ALA A 465 2.46 -26.79 17.64
C ALA A 465 2.96 -25.67 18.61
N LEU A 466 2.60 -24.44 18.19
CA LEU A 466 2.00 -23.33 18.96
C LEU A 466 2.85 -22.54 19.99
N GLY A 467 3.14 -21.28 19.61
CA GLY A 467 2.44 -20.13 20.20
C GLY A 467 3.11 -19.32 21.33
N TRP A 468 3.06 -18.00 21.13
CA TRP A 468 2.94 -16.89 22.12
C TRP A 468 4.12 -15.95 22.36
N ALA A 469 3.92 -14.73 21.82
CA ALA A 469 3.90 -13.42 22.49
C ALA A 469 5.15 -12.91 23.22
N ALA A 470 5.72 -11.85 22.65
CA ALA A 470 6.67 -10.95 23.29
C ALA A 470 5.94 -9.92 24.17
N LEU A 471 6.34 -9.84 25.44
CA LEU A 471 5.99 -8.81 26.40
C LEU A 471 7.19 -7.87 26.58
N VAL A 472 7.04 -6.60 26.20
CA VAL A 472 8.02 -5.53 26.47
C VAL A 472 7.61 -4.83 27.76
N LEU A 473 8.42 -4.99 28.81
CA LEU A 473 8.29 -4.25 30.07
C LEU A 473 9.20 -3.01 30.04
N VAL A 474 8.59 -1.82 30.11
CA VAL A 474 9.27 -0.54 30.33
C VAL A 474 9.53 -0.36 31.83
N GLY A 475 10.81 -0.39 32.21
CA GLY A 475 11.25 -0.12 33.58
C GLY A 475 11.58 1.36 33.81
N LEU A 476 10.75 2.07 34.58
CA LEU A 476 11.06 3.37 35.18
C LEU A 476 11.54 3.17 36.63
N GLY A 477 12.84 3.37 36.88
CA GLY A 477 13.45 3.30 38.20
C GLY A 477 14.27 4.55 38.51
N ARG A 478 13.68 5.49 39.25
CA ARG A 478 14.31 6.72 39.77
C ARG A 478 15.49 6.41 40.71
N ARG A 479 16.61 7.11 40.50
CA ARG A 479 17.75 7.24 41.42
C ARG A 479 17.34 7.95 42.72
N ARG A 480 17.76 7.42 43.88
CA ARG A 480 18.05 8.19 45.09
C ARG A 480 19.39 7.74 45.70
N ARG A 481 20.29 8.73 45.77
CA ARG A 481 21.45 8.97 46.65
C ARG A 481 21.86 7.90 47.67
N SER A 482 23.14 7.54 47.60
CA SER A 482 24.16 7.86 48.61
C SER A 482 25.51 7.97 47.92
#